data_AF-A0A2W0DM10-F1
#
_entry.id   AF-A0A2W0DM10-F1
#
_cell.length_a   1.000
_cell.length_b   1.000
_cell.length_c   1.000
_cell.angle_alpha   90.00
_cell.angle_beta   90.00
_cell.angle_gamma   90.00
#
_symmetry.space_group_name_H-M   'P 1'
#
loop_
_entity.id
_entity.type
_entity.pdbx_description
1 polymer ?
#
loop_
_entity_poly.entity_id
_entity_poly.type
_entity_poly.pdbx_seq_one_letter_code
_entity_poly.pdbx_strand_id
1 'polypeptide(L)'
;MAIKKRTPQTDAEPEAAIAAFGAGATPPEDEAPAAPVPAAPPRATSSGDVPSTSLVRWADEDLPCAIQRIAAAEDRSFQKTMLLLIRRGVDSYDATR
;
A
#
# COMPACT_ATOMS: atom_id res chain seq x y z
N MET A 1 10.40 -29.97 -23.30
CA MET A 1 11.18 -29.56 -22.10
C MET A 1 10.56 -30.22 -20.88
N ALA A 2 11.35 -30.92 -20.07
CA ALA A 2 10.87 -31.70 -18.93
C ALA A 2 10.80 -30.84 -17.65
N ILE A 3 9.66 -30.84 -16.96
CA ILE A 3 9.49 -30.16 -15.66
C ILE A 3 10.00 -31.10 -14.57
N LYS A 4 11.02 -30.68 -13.81
CA LYS A 4 11.53 -31.41 -12.63
C LYS A 4 10.39 -31.60 -11.63
N LYS A 5 10.06 -32.84 -11.28
CA LYS A 5 9.09 -33.18 -10.24
C LYS A 5 9.68 -32.79 -8.87
N ARG A 6 8.87 -32.11 -8.05
CA ARG A 6 9.23 -31.70 -6.68
C ARG A 6 9.21 -32.93 -5.76
N THR A 7 10.24 -33.10 -4.96
CA THR A 7 10.31 -34.14 -3.93
C THR A 7 9.27 -33.83 -2.83
N PRO A 8 8.48 -34.81 -2.36
CA PRO A 8 7.56 -34.58 -1.25
C PRO A 8 8.35 -34.37 0.05
N GLN A 9 8.09 -33.26 0.75
CA GLN A 9 8.57 -33.06 2.12
C GLN A 9 7.85 -34.05 3.03
N THR A 10 8.62 -34.77 3.85
CA THR A 10 8.12 -35.72 4.86
C THR A 10 7.55 -34.97 6.07
N ASP A 11 6.50 -35.54 6.67
CA ASP A 11 5.69 -34.94 7.76
C ASP A 11 6.46 -34.56 9.05
N ALA A 12 7.73 -34.94 9.18
CA ALA A 12 8.57 -34.58 10.33
C ALA A 12 9.06 -33.11 10.32
N GLU A 13 9.16 -32.47 9.16
CA GLU A 13 9.57 -31.06 9.05
C GLU A 13 8.50 -30.04 9.53
N PRO A 14 7.19 -30.21 9.23
CA PRO A 14 6.18 -29.28 9.72
C PRO A 14 5.98 -29.35 11.24
N GLU A 15 6.14 -30.53 11.87
CA GLU A 15 5.99 -30.66 13.33
C GLU A 15 7.04 -29.84 14.10
N ALA A 16 8.29 -29.86 13.65
CA ALA A 16 9.36 -29.06 14.24
C ALA A 16 9.11 -27.55 14.08
N ALA A 17 8.53 -27.13 12.95
CA ALA A 17 8.18 -25.73 12.70
C ALA A 17 7.02 -25.24 13.59
N ILE A 18 6.02 -26.08 13.84
CA ILE A 18 4.88 -25.75 14.72
C ILE A 18 5.35 -25.62 16.18
N ALA A 19 6.25 -26.50 16.63
CA ALA A 19 6.84 -26.41 17.97
C ALA A 19 7.63 -25.11 18.18
N ALA A 20 8.37 -24.66 17.17
CA ALA A 20 9.09 -23.39 17.22
C ALA A 20 8.15 -22.17 17.28
N PHE A 21 6.98 -22.22 16.64
CA PHE A 21 5.98 -21.16 16.70
C PHE A 21 5.35 -21.03 18.11
N GLY A 22 5.13 -22.15 18.81
CA GLY A 22 4.57 -22.15 20.17
C GLY A 22 5.49 -21.59 21.26
N ALA A 23 6.80 -21.50 21.00
CA ALA A 23 7.79 -21.06 21.99
C ALA A 23 7.77 -19.54 22.30
N GLY A 24 7.05 -18.74 21.51
CA GLY A 24 6.94 -17.28 21.70
C GLY A 24 5.74 -16.82 22.53
N ALA A 25 4.88 -17.73 23.01
CA ALA A 25 3.66 -17.39 23.74
C ALA A 25 3.91 -17.15 25.24
N THR A 26 4.78 -16.21 25.59
CA THR A 26 4.87 -15.70 26.97
C THR A 26 3.78 -14.63 27.16
N PRO A 27 2.84 -14.78 28.10
CA PRO A 27 1.88 -13.73 28.41
C PRO A 27 2.62 -12.55 29.08
N PRO A 28 2.41 -11.29 28.65
CA PRO A 28 2.92 -10.16 29.40
C PRO A 28 2.19 -10.08 30.75
N GLU A 29 2.96 -10.19 31.83
CA GLU A 29 2.53 -9.81 33.17
C GLU A 29 2.37 -8.29 33.27
N ASP A 30 1.36 -7.87 34.03
CA ASP A 30 1.08 -6.53 34.54
C ASP A 30 0.41 -5.52 33.56
N GLU A 31 -0.92 -5.46 33.60
CA GLU A 31 -1.73 -4.40 32.98
C GLU A 31 -1.53 -3.07 33.71
N ALA A 32 -0.58 -2.27 33.23
CA ALA A 32 -0.56 -0.84 33.50
C ALA A 32 -1.81 -0.18 32.84
N PRO A 33 -2.45 0.82 33.48
CA PRO A 33 -3.65 1.46 32.94
C PRO A 33 -3.40 2.00 31.54
N ALA A 34 -4.24 1.58 30.60
CA ALA A 34 -4.12 1.87 29.18
C ALA A 34 -4.01 3.39 28.94
N ALA A 35 -2.92 3.80 28.28
CA ALA A 35 -2.77 5.16 27.79
C ALA A 35 -3.93 5.48 26.81
N PRO A 36 -4.44 6.73 26.81
CA PRO A 36 -5.50 7.12 25.89
C PRO A 36 -5.02 6.91 24.45
N VAL A 37 -5.66 5.98 23.74
CA VAL A 37 -5.39 5.73 22.34
C VAL A 37 -5.85 6.98 21.56
N PRO A 38 -4.97 7.65 20.80
CA PRO A 38 -5.40 8.75 19.95
C PRO A 38 -6.48 8.25 19.01
N ALA A 39 -7.61 8.96 18.96
CA ALA A 39 -8.73 8.63 18.09
C ALA A 39 -8.21 8.37 16.68
N ALA A 40 -8.43 7.16 16.18
CA ALA A 40 -8.02 6.80 14.84
C ALA A 40 -8.64 7.81 13.86
N PRO A 41 -7.84 8.44 12.99
CA PRO A 41 -8.40 9.35 12.00
C PRO A 41 -9.45 8.59 11.18
N PRO A 42 -10.54 9.27 10.75
CA PRO A 42 -11.55 8.63 9.93
C PRO A 42 -10.85 7.95 8.76
N ARG A 43 -11.02 6.63 8.67
CA ARG A 43 -10.43 5.83 7.60
C ARG A 43 -11.04 6.34 6.32
N ALA A 44 -10.28 7.12 5.56
CA ALA A 44 -10.67 7.57 4.24
C ALA A 44 -11.11 6.33 3.46
N THR A 45 -12.35 6.34 2.99
CA THR A 45 -12.86 5.32 2.08
C THR A 45 -11.87 5.24 0.93
N SER A 46 -11.16 4.11 0.81
CA SER A 46 -10.18 3.95 -0.25
C SER A 46 -10.92 4.04 -1.58
N SER A 47 -10.74 5.15 -2.29
CA SER A 47 -11.03 5.25 -3.72
C SER A 47 -10.16 4.18 -4.38
N GLY A 48 -10.82 3.09 -4.80
CA GLY A 48 -10.25 1.74 -4.94
C GLY A 48 -9.17 1.54 -6.01
N ASP A 49 -8.52 2.59 -6.48
CA ASP A 49 -7.48 2.51 -7.51
C ASP A 49 -6.36 3.56 -7.32
N VAL A 50 -6.43 4.40 -6.29
CA VAL A 50 -5.40 5.41 -6.03
C VAL A 50 -4.31 4.83 -5.13
N PRO A 51 -3.02 5.02 -5.44
CA PRO A 51 -1.95 4.58 -4.57
C PRO A 51 -2.11 5.17 -3.17
N SER A 52 -2.20 4.31 -2.15
CA SER A 52 -2.29 4.71 -0.74
C SER A 52 -1.10 5.55 -0.25
N THR A 53 -0.06 5.71 -1.07
CA THR A 53 1.17 6.48 -0.79
C THR A 53 1.07 7.94 -1.21
N SER A 54 -0.07 8.41 -1.73
CA SER A 54 -0.23 9.83 -2.07
C SER A 54 -0.18 10.70 -0.80
N LEU A 55 0.84 11.55 -0.68
CA LEU A 55 0.95 12.55 0.39
C LEU A 55 0.03 13.74 0.18
N VAL A 56 -0.49 13.92 -1.05
CA VAL A 56 -1.41 15.01 -1.39
C VAL A 56 -2.82 14.64 -0.92
N ARG A 57 -3.46 15.60 -0.24
CA ARG A 57 -4.91 15.56 0.03
C ARG A 57 -5.63 16.11 -1.19
N TRP A 58 -6.42 15.28 -1.83
CA TRP A 58 -7.18 15.65 -3.02
C TRP A 58 -8.49 16.30 -2.58
N ALA A 59 -8.77 17.50 -3.07
CA ALA A 59 -10.06 18.16 -2.86
C ALA A 59 -11.14 17.57 -3.79
N ASP A 60 -10.71 17.04 -4.93
CA ASP A 60 -11.52 16.34 -5.93
C ASP A 60 -11.02 14.90 -6.02
N GLU A 61 -11.90 13.94 -5.70
CA GLU A 61 -11.60 12.51 -5.70
C GLU A 61 -11.50 11.91 -7.11
N ASP A 62 -12.04 12.58 -8.13
CA ASP A 62 -11.98 12.10 -9.52
C ASP A 62 -10.61 12.37 -10.14
N LEU A 63 -9.93 13.41 -9.68
CA LEU A 63 -8.62 13.83 -10.16
C LEU A 63 -7.53 12.75 -10.00
N PRO A 64 -7.30 12.14 -8.81
CA PRO A 64 -6.33 11.06 -8.68
C PRO A 64 -6.71 9.83 -9.51
N CYS A 65 -8.00 9.54 -9.66
CA CYS A 65 -8.46 8.45 -10.53
C CYS A 65 -8.14 8.71 -12.02
N ALA A 66 -8.23 9.97 -12.47
CA ALA A 66 -7.82 10.35 -13.83
C ALA A 66 -6.30 10.23 -14.03
N ILE A 67 -5.51 10.68 -13.05
CA ILE A 67 -4.05 10.58 -13.10
C ILE A 67 -3.61 9.11 -13.15
N GLN A 68 -4.23 8.24 -12.35
CA GLN A 68 -3.95 6.81 -12.35
C GLN A 68 -4.22 6.18 -13.71
N ARG A 69 -5.36 6.49 -14.33
CA ARG A 69 -5.71 6.01 -15.68
C ARG A 69 -4.67 6.44 -16.72
N ILE A 70 -4.22 7.69 -16.67
CA ILE A 70 -3.17 8.20 -17.57
C ILE A 70 -1.84 7.49 -17.31
N ALA A 71 -1.48 7.30 -16.04
CA ALA A 71 -0.24 6.62 -15.66
C ALA A 71 -0.21 5.17 -16.16
N ALA A 72 -1.32 4.44 -16.03
CA ALA A 72 -1.47 3.09 -16.55
C ALA A 72 -1.39 3.05 -18.08
N ALA A 73 -2.00 4.02 -18.78
CA ALA A 73 -1.95 4.12 -20.24
C ALA A 73 -0.54 4.45 -20.77
N GLU A 74 0.26 5.20 -20.02
CA GLU A 74 1.63 5.59 -20.39
C GLU A 74 2.72 4.64 -19.86
N ASP A 75 2.35 3.57 -19.15
CA ASP A 75 3.25 2.66 -18.43
C ASP A 75 4.26 3.39 -17.53
N ARG A 76 3.73 4.34 -16.74
CA ARG A 76 4.50 5.20 -15.83
C ARG A 76 3.99 5.09 -14.41
N SER A 77 4.84 5.48 -13.46
CA SER A 77 4.40 5.60 -12.06
C SER A 77 3.44 6.79 -11.89
N PHE A 78 2.43 6.60 -11.04
CA PHE A 78 1.44 7.63 -10.68
C PHE A 78 2.10 8.98 -10.33
N GLN A 79 3.13 8.95 -9.47
CA GLN A 79 3.80 10.16 -9.00
C GLN A 79 4.53 10.91 -10.13
N LYS A 80 5.14 10.18 -11.08
CA LYS A 80 5.78 10.80 -12.24
C LYS A 80 4.75 11.47 -13.15
N THR A 81 3.66 10.77 -13.43
CA THR A 81 2.55 11.30 -14.25
C THR A 81 1.92 12.53 -13.61
N MET A 82 1.66 12.49 -12.31
CA MET A 82 1.16 13.63 -11.53
C MET A 82 2.04 14.87 -11.70
N LEU A 83 3.36 14.74 -11.52
CA LEU A 83 4.29 15.87 -11.63
C LEU A 83 4.36 16.44 -13.06
N LEU A 84 4.29 15.60 -14.08
CA LEU A 84 4.26 16.04 -15.48
C LEU A 84 2.98 16.81 -15.81
N LEU A 85 1.82 16.33 -15.33
CA LEU A 85 0.54 16.99 -15.52
C LEU A 85 0.51 18.35 -14.82
N ILE A 86 1.04 18.44 -13.60
CA ILE A 86 1.17 19.71 -12.87
C ILE A 86 2.04 20.69 -13.68
N ARG A 87 3.22 20.26 -14.14
CA ARG A 87 4.11 21.11 -14.94
C ARG A 87 3.41 21.62 -16.20
N ARG A 88 2.77 20.73 -16.96
CA ARG A 88 2.03 21.10 -18.17
C ARG A 88 0.89 22.07 -17.87
N GLY A 89 0.20 21.90 -16.73
CA GLY A 89 -0.84 22.81 -16.27
C GLY A 89 -0.30 24.20 -15.96
N VAL A 90 0.85 24.30 -15.28
CA VAL A 90 1.55 25.57 -15.00
C VAL A 90 1.97 26.24 -16.31
N ASP A 91 2.63 25.52 -17.21
CA ASP A 91 3.06 26.05 -18.51
C ASP A 91 1.86 26.59 -19.32
N SER A 92 0.72 25.89 -19.26
CA SER A 92 -0.53 26.31 -19.93
C SER A 92 -1.15 27.54 -19.27
N TYR A 93 -1.11 27.63 -17.94
CA TYR A 93 -1.61 28.78 -17.19
C TYR A 93 -0.81 30.04 -17.51
N ASP A 94 0.51 29.95 -17.54
CA ASP A 94 1.39 31.07 -17.86
C ASP A 94 1.24 31.51 -19.32
N ALA A 95 1.01 30.58 -20.25
CA ALA A 95 0.78 30.90 -21.66
C ALA A 95 -0.53 31.68 -21.92
N THR A 96 -1.49 31.62 -20.99
CA THR A 96 -2.79 32.32 -21.09
C THR A 96 -2.81 33.70 -20.45
N ARG A 97 -1.67 34.19 -19.95
CA ARG A 97 -1.54 35.45 -19.23
C ARG A 97 -0.68 36.46 -19.99
#